data_AF-A0A496V305-F1
#
_entry.id   AF-A0A496V305-F1
#
_cell.length_a   1.000
_cell.length_b   1.000
_cell.length_c   1.000
_cell.angle_alpha   90.00
_cell.angle_beta   90.00
_cell.angle_gamma   90.00
#
_symmetry.space_group_name_H-M   'P 1'
#
loop_
_entity.id
_entity.type
_entity.pdbx_description
1 polymer ?
#
loop_
_entity_poly.entity_id
_entity_poly.type
_entity_poly.pdbx_seq_one_letter_code
_entity_poly.pdbx_strand_id
1 'polypeptide(L)'
;MGHTRCLCAISGYARHDYAILSEIIDWKSHQSVIDAGGSQGTLLFSLLATVPHLSGSLIDLPSVVQGATVPEKLANRCRVLSGVSTVLVAKKLQS
;
A
#
# COMPACT_ATOMS: atom_id res chain seq x y z
N MET A 1 -4.53 -17.22 17.47
CA MET A 1 -4.00 -16.10 18.29
C MET A 1 -2.58 -15.62 17.90
N GLY A 2 -1.84 -16.27 16.97
CA GLY A 2 -0.50 -15.82 16.56
C GLY A 2 -0.41 -14.79 15.41
N HIS A 3 -1.40 -14.73 14.51
CA HIS A 3 -1.33 -13.91 13.29
C HIS A 3 -1.38 -12.40 13.53
N THR A 4 -2.16 -11.94 14.52
CA THR A 4 -2.39 -10.49 14.76
C THR A 4 -1.14 -9.75 15.25
N ARG A 5 -0.24 -10.43 15.98
CA ARG A 5 0.94 -9.80 16.58
C ARG A 5 2.01 -9.40 15.54
N CYS A 6 2.16 -10.19 14.47
CA CYS A 6 3.05 -9.85 13.35
C CYS A 6 2.52 -8.67 12.53
N LEU A 7 1.21 -8.61 12.29
CA LEU A 7 0.56 -7.51 11.55
C LEU A 7 0.72 -6.17 12.29
N CYS A 8 0.56 -6.15 13.61
CA CYS A 8 0.79 -4.92 14.40
C CYS A 8 2.24 -4.42 14.33
N ALA A 9 3.22 -5.33 14.33
CA ALA A 9 4.63 -4.96 14.21
C ALA A 9 4.92 -4.31 12.85
N ILE A 10 4.42 -4.89 11.75
CA ILE A 10 4.65 -4.36 10.41
C ILE A 10 3.97 -3.00 10.19
N SER A 11 2.74 -2.83 10.71
CA SER A 11 2.06 -1.53 10.73
C SER A 11 2.75 -0.49 11.63
N GLY A 12 3.51 -0.93 12.63
CA GLY A 12 4.35 -0.07 13.47
C GLY A 12 5.55 0.48 12.69
N TYR A 13 6.35 -0.41 12.10
CA TYR A 13 7.48 -0.02 11.25
C TYR A 13 7.05 0.86 10.08
N ALA A 14 5.96 0.49 9.39
CA ALA A 14 5.48 1.27 8.25
C ALA A 14 5.09 2.71 8.58
N ARG A 15 4.61 2.97 9.80
CA ARG A 15 4.27 4.34 10.23
C ARG A 15 5.48 5.17 10.62
N HIS A 16 6.58 4.54 11.03
CA HIS A 16 7.76 5.25 11.49
C HIS A 16 8.80 5.39 10.38
N ASP A 17 9.17 4.28 9.74
CA ASP A 17 10.31 4.22 8.82
C ASP A 17 9.93 4.71 7.41
N TYR A 18 8.66 4.62 7.03
CA TYR A 18 8.18 4.96 5.69
C TYR A 18 7.33 6.23 5.61
N ALA A 19 7.13 6.94 6.73
CA ALA A 19 6.39 8.21 6.73
C ALA A 19 7.04 9.27 5.82
N ILE A 20 8.37 9.21 5.67
CA ILE A 20 9.14 10.16 4.85
C ILE A 20 9.07 9.89 3.35
N LEU A 21 8.47 8.76 2.90
CA LEU A 21 8.48 8.39 1.48
C LEU A 21 7.78 9.44 0.59
N SER A 22 6.77 10.14 1.10
CA SER A 22 6.14 11.25 0.38
C SER A 22 7.08 12.43 0.11
N GLU A 23 8.14 12.56 0.91
CA GLU A 23 9.06 13.71 0.88
C GLU A 23 10.34 13.41 0.11
N ILE A 24 10.83 12.16 0.15
CA ILE A 24 12.12 11.79 -0.46
C ILE A 24 12.01 11.27 -1.90
N ILE A 25 10.81 10.88 -2.35
CA ILE A 25 10.55 10.41 -3.72
C ILE A 25 9.81 11.51 -4.50
N ASP A 26 10.24 11.77 -5.74
CA ASP A 26 9.47 12.62 -6.66
C ASP A 26 8.28 11.86 -7.24
N TRP A 27 7.11 12.07 -6.63
CA TRP A 27 5.86 11.45 -7.07
C TRP A 27 5.23 12.13 -8.28
N LYS A 28 5.71 13.30 -8.74
CA LYS A 28 5.06 14.06 -9.82
C LYS A 28 4.97 13.28 -11.13
N SER A 29 5.95 12.41 -11.39
CA SER A 29 6.01 11.55 -12.58
C SER A 29 5.25 10.23 -12.42
N HIS A 30 4.70 9.94 -11.24
CA HIS A 30 4.07 8.66 -10.91
C HIS A 30 2.56 8.81 -10.73
N GLN A 31 1.79 7.91 -11.36
CA GLN A 31 0.32 7.92 -11.30
C GLN A 31 -0.26 6.78 -10.47
N SER A 32 0.52 5.72 -10.24
CA SER A 32 0.09 4.54 -9.49
C SER A 32 1.22 3.90 -8.70
N VAL A 33 0.92 3.38 -7.51
CA VAL A 33 1.84 2.61 -6.67
C VAL A 33 1.23 1.25 -6.31
N ILE A 34 2.09 0.24 -6.12
CA ILE A 34 1.71 -1.08 -5.62
C ILE A 34 2.40 -1.27 -4.26
N ASP A 35 1.61 -1.57 -3.23
CA ASP A 35 2.10 -1.94 -1.90
C ASP A 35 2.01 -3.48 -1.77
N ALA A 36 3.10 -4.16 -2.12
CA ALA A 36 3.20 -5.61 -2.14
C ALA A 36 3.66 -6.13 -0.77
N GLY A 37 2.88 -7.01 -0.15
CA GLY A 37 3.08 -7.39 1.26
C GLY A 37 2.70 -6.26 2.23
N GLY A 38 1.84 -5.33 1.80
CA GLY A 38 1.47 -4.14 2.57
C GLY A 38 0.58 -4.41 3.78
N SER A 39 0.26 -5.68 4.07
CA SER A 39 -0.55 -6.08 5.21
C SER A 39 -1.93 -5.38 5.19
N GLN A 40 -2.23 -4.56 6.19
CA GLN A 40 -3.49 -3.81 6.29
C GLN A 40 -3.47 -2.47 5.54
N GLY A 41 -2.42 -2.19 4.75
CA GLY A 41 -2.32 -1.01 3.88
C GLY A 41 -1.94 0.28 4.61
N THR A 42 -1.39 0.22 5.82
CA THR A 42 -1.05 1.42 6.61
C THR A 42 -0.14 2.38 5.85
N LEU A 43 0.86 1.85 5.12
CA LEU A 43 1.75 2.65 4.29
C LEU A 43 1.00 3.26 3.11
N LEU A 44 0.38 2.41 2.28
CA LEU A 44 -0.36 2.85 1.11
C LEU A 44 -1.38 3.94 1.43
N PHE A 45 -2.18 3.76 2.49
CA PHE A 45 -3.21 4.72 2.84
C PHE A 45 -2.64 6.07 3.29
N SER A 46 -1.52 6.05 4.01
CA SER A 46 -0.82 7.27 4.45
C SER A 46 -0.22 8.01 3.25
N LEU A 47 0.38 7.28 2.31
CA LEU A 47 0.94 7.83 1.09
C LEU A 47 -0.15 8.44 0.19
N LEU A 48 -1.25 7.72 -0.05
CA LEU A 48 -2.37 8.21 -0.85
C LEU A 48 -3.12 9.38 -0.18
N ALA A 49 -3.06 9.51 1.15
CA ALA A 49 -3.59 10.70 1.84
C ALA A 49 -2.70 11.94 1.63
N THR A 50 -1.40 11.75 1.43
CA THR A 50 -0.40 12.83 1.31
C THR A 50 -0.15 13.24 -0.14
N VAL A 51 -0.37 12.33 -1.10
CA VAL A 51 -0.12 12.55 -2.54
C VAL A 51 -1.44 12.41 -3.34
N PRO A 52 -2.20 13.51 -3.54
CA PRO A 52 -3.58 13.45 -4.03
C PRO A 52 -3.76 12.98 -5.47
N HIS A 53 -2.73 13.03 -6.32
CA HIS A 53 -2.82 12.54 -7.71
C HIS A 53 -2.51 11.04 -7.83
N LEU A 54 -1.82 10.46 -6.85
CA LEU A 54 -1.35 9.08 -6.91
C LEU A 54 -2.49 8.10 -6.63
N SER A 55 -2.68 7.06 -7.43
CA SER A 55 -3.57 5.92 -7.10
C SER A 55 -2.76 4.73 -6.59
N GLY A 56 -3.40 3.69 -6.03
CA GLY A 56 -2.64 2.50 -5.68
C GLY A 56 -3.40 1.21 -5.44
N SER A 57 -2.63 0.12 -5.37
CA SER A 57 -3.12 -1.22 -5.11
C SER A 57 -2.38 -1.86 -3.94
N LEU A 58 -3.12 -2.35 -2.95
CA LEU A 58 -2.62 -3.19 -1.87
C LEU A 58 -2.68 -4.64 -2.31
N ILE A 59 -1.56 -5.36 -2.27
CA ILE A 59 -1.49 -6.79 -2.62
C ILE A 59 -0.91 -7.56 -1.44
N ASP A 60 -1.66 -8.54 -0.93
CA ASP A 60 -1.19 -9.49 0.07
C ASP A 60 -1.98 -10.79 -0.03
N LEU A 61 -1.64 -11.78 0.80
CA LEU A 61 -2.35 -13.05 0.91
C LEU A 61 -3.85 -12.82 1.16
N PRO A 62 -4.73 -13.68 0.63
CA PRO A 62 -6.18 -13.55 0.83
C PRO A 62 -6.60 -13.39 2.30
N SER A 63 -5.96 -14.15 3.20
CA SER A 63 -6.23 -14.11 4.64
C SER A 63 -5.79 -12.81 5.32
N VAL A 64 -4.86 -12.07 4.71
CA VAL A 64 -4.34 -10.80 5.23
C VAL A 64 -5.22 -9.66 4.74
N VAL A 65 -5.44 -9.56 3.41
CA VAL A 65 -6.23 -8.47 2.84
C VAL A 65 -7.71 -8.48 3.26
N GLN A 66 -8.26 -9.62 3.70
CA GLN A 66 -9.61 -9.68 4.27
C GLN A 66 -9.82 -8.74 5.46
N GLY A 67 -8.77 -8.45 6.24
CA GLY A 67 -8.87 -7.51 7.34
C GLY A 67 -8.64 -6.05 6.94
N ALA A 68 -8.29 -5.77 5.68
CA ALA A 68 -7.91 -4.42 5.27
C ALA A 68 -9.17 -3.58 5.02
N THR A 69 -9.28 -2.47 5.75
CA THR A 69 -10.38 -1.50 5.56
C THR A 69 -9.84 -0.27 4.86
N VAL A 70 -10.21 -0.10 3.59
CA VAL A 70 -9.85 1.10 2.82
C VAL A 70 -10.65 2.28 3.37
N PRO A 71 -10.00 3.39 3.76
CA PRO A 71 -10.69 4.60 4.16
C PRO A 71 -11.60 5.12 3.04
N GLU A 72 -12.82 5.56 3.37
CA GLU A 72 -13.81 6.02 2.39
C GLU A 72 -13.26 7.08 1.43
N LYS A 73 -12.49 8.04 1.96
CA LYS A 73 -11.81 9.10 1.18
C LYS A 73 -10.84 8.57 0.11
N LEU A 74 -10.39 7.31 0.21
CA LEU A 74 -9.48 6.66 -0.72
C LEU A 74 -10.17 5.65 -1.64
N ALA A 75 -11.46 5.36 -1.45
CA ALA A 75 -12.16 4.29 -2.17
C ALA A 75 -12.07 4.41 -3.70
N ASN A 76 -12.06 5.64 -4.23
CA ASN A 76 -11.99 5.90 -5.68
C ASN A 76 -10.58 5.71 -6.29
N ARG A 77 -9.56 5.54 -5.45
CA ARG A 77 -8.14 5.64 -5.83
C ARG A 77 -7.27 4.57 -5.16
N CYS A 78 -7.87 3.66 -4.41
CA CYS A 78 -7.21 2.53 -3.76
C CYS A 78 -7.96 1.23 -4.09
N ARG A 79 -7.22 0.21 -4.53
CA ARG A 79 -7.73 -1.15 -4.76
C ARG A 79 -7.05 -2.14 -3.83
N VAL A 80 -7.77 -3.17 -3.43
CA VAL A 80 -7.22 -4.28 -2.63
C VAL A 80 -7.29 -5.54 -3.49
N LEU A 81 -6.16 -6.20 -3.67
CA LEU A 81 -6.01 -7.40 -4.50
C LEU A 81 -5.47 -8.52 -3.61
N SER A 82 -6.12 -9.69 -3.65
CA SER A 82 -5.62 -10.88 -2.96
C SER A 82 -4.68 -11.68 -3.86
N GLY A 83 -3.48 -12.02 -3.39
CA GLY A 83 -2.52 -12.83 -4.14
C GLY A 83 -1.18 -13.01 -3.43
N VAL A 84 -0.37 -13.97 -3.87
CA VAL A 84 1.02 -14.10 -3.42
C VAL A 84 1.91 -13.09 -4.15
N SER A 85 2.72 -12.35 -3.42
CA SER A 85 3.68 -11.39 -3.99
C SER A 85 4.90 -12.08 -4.60
N THR A 86 4.71 -13.02 -5.52
CA THR A 86 5.80 -13.62 -6.33
C THR A 86 6.20 -12.66 -7.48
N VAL A 87 6.35 -11.37 -7.17
CA VAL A 87 6.70 -10.27 -8.08
C VAL A 87 5.53 -9.68 -8.88
N LEU A 88 5.09 -8.49 -8.44
CA LEU A 88 4.47 -7.47 -9.29
C LEU A 88 5.25 -6.16 -9.07
N VAL A 89 6.41 -6.05 -9.69
CA VAL A 89 7.04 -4.74 -9.98
C VAL A 89 6.81 -4.47 -11.46
N ALA A 90 6.14 -3.35 -11.74
CA ALA A 90 5.49 -3.03 -13.01
C ALA A 90 6.46 -2.74 -14.18
N LYS A 91 5.96 -2.96 -15.40
CA LYS A 91 6.13 -2.01 -16.50
C LYS A 91 4.79 -1.85 -17.22
N LYS A 92 4.15 -0.67 -17.11
CA LYS A 92 3.36 -0.15 -18.24
C LYS A 92 4.32 0.64 -19.10
N LEU A 93 4.35 0.27 -20.37
CA LEU A 93 5.29 0.69 -21.39
C LEU A 93 5.41 2.22 -21.45
N GLN A 94 6.66 2.70 -21.49
CA GLN A 94 6.96 3.96 -22.13
C GLN A 94 6.72 3.78 -23.64
N SER A 95 6.00 4.75 -24.21
CA SER A 95 5.94 5.13 -25.64
C SER A 95 5.79 3.98 -26.64
#